data_AF-A0A4R0YLV1-F1
#
_entry.id   AF-A0A4R0YLV1-F1
#
_cell.length_a   1.000
_cell.length_b   1.000
_cell.length_c   1.000
_cell.angle_alpha   90.00
_cell.angle_beta   90.00
_cell.angle_gamma   90.00
#
_symmetry.space_group_name_H-M   'P 1'
#
loop_
_entity.id
_entity.type
_entity.pdbx_description
1 polymer ?
#
loop_
_entity_poly.entity_id
_entity_poly.type
_entity_poly.pdbx_seq_one_letter_code
_entity_poly.pdbx_strand_id
1 'polypeptide(L)'
;MTFNQATWILVSWVFAYYMLARSVLAKINRDDPDNFDLGTNGKLPFGIATSFAIWDMVWDTDLPGTEFGNFVRRGLYAVRVLAGLYIPAAITLLCCVDWDAT
;
A
#
# COMPACT_ATOMS: atom_id res chain seq x y z
N MET A 1 -23.52 -10.67 -6.15
CA MET A 1 -22.83 -9.38 -6.46
C MET A 1 -22.24 -9.53 -7.85
N THR A 2 -22.32 -8.52 -8.73
CA THR A 2 -21.82 -8.71 -10.11
C THR A 2 -20.29 -8.72 -10.15
N PHE A 3 -19.71 -9.46 -11.11
CA PHE A 3 -18.26 -9.51 -11.33
C PHE A 3 -17.63 -8.11 -11.49
N ASN A 4 -18.33 -7.21 -12.20
CA ASN A 4 -17.90 -5.82 -12.37
C ASN A 4 -17.84 -5.07 -11.03
N GLN A 5 -18.84 -5.24 -10.15
CA GLN A 5 -18.84 -4.60 -8.83
C GLN A 5 -17.67 -5.09 -7.97
N ALA A 6 -17.43 -6.39 -7.92
CA ALA A 6 -16.31 -6.98 -7.19
C ALA A 6 -14.96 -6.46 -7.70
N THR A 7 -14.80 -6.38 -9.03
CA THR A 7 -13.60 -5.86 -9.68
C THR A 7 -13.35 -4.41 -9.30
N TRP A 8 -14.38 -3.55 -9.35
CA TRP A 8 -14.25 -2.14 -8.96
C TRP A 8 -13.89 -1.96 -7.48
N ILE A 9 -14.42 -2.81 -6.59
CA ILE A 9 -14.06 -2.80 -5.16
C ILE A 9 -12.58 -3.15 -4.98
N LEU A 10 -12.10 -4.22 -5.64
CA LEU A 10 -10.70 -4.64 -5.56
C LEU A 10 -9.75 -3.57 -6.13
N VAL A 11 -10.08 -3.00 -7.28
CA VAL A 11 -9.29 -1.93 -7.91
C VAL A 11 -9.24 -0.69 -7.00
N SER A 12 -10.37 -0.30 -6.40
CA SER A 12 -10.43 0.84 -5.47
C SER A 12 -9.58 0.59 -4.21
N TRP A 13 -9.57 -0.64 -3.72
CA TRP A 13 -8.74 -1.03 -2.58
C TRP A 13 -7.25 -0.92 -2.90
N VAL A 14 -6.81 -1.52 -4.02
CA VAL A 14 -5.43 -1.43 -4.49
C VAL A 14 -5.02 0.03 -4.65
N PHE A 15 -5.89 0.85 -5.25
CA PHE A 15 -5.64 2.28 -5.43
C PHE A 15 -5.47 3.03 -4.09
N ALA A 16 -6.35 2.77 -3.12
CA ALA A 16 -6.28 3.39 -1.79
C ALA A 16 -4.99 3.00 -1.05
N TYR A 17 -4.62 1.72 -1.11
CA TYR A 17 -3.34 1.21 -0.60
C TYR A 17 -2.16 1.95 -1.23
N TYR A 18 -2.12 2.07 -2.57
CA TYR A 18 -1.03 2.75 -3.28
C TYR A 18 -0.93 4.23 -2.90
N MET A 19 -2.05 4.94 -2.82
CA MET A 19 -2.06 6.37 -2.48
C MET A 19 -1.53 6.62 -1.07
N LEU A 20 -1.98 5.84 -0.09
CA LEU A 20 -1.50 5.93 1.27
C LEU A 20 -0.01 5.57 1.36
N ALA A 21 0.40 4.45 0.78
CA ALA A 21 1.78 4.02 0.80
C ALA A 21 2.73 5.04 0.14
N ARG A 22 2.36 5.62 -1.00
CA ARG A 22 3.13 6.69 -1.63
C ARG A 22 3.24 7.94 -0.75
N SER A 23 2.16 8.33 -0.08
CA SER A 23 2.18 9.51 0.81
C SER A 23 3.11 9.32 2.02
N VAL A 24 3.12 8.11 2.58
CA VAL A 24 3.99 7.73 3.70
C VAL A 24 5.44 7.68 3.24
N LEU A 25 5.70 7.07 2.09
CA LEU A 25 7.04 6.94 1.54
C LEU A 25 7.65 8.29 1.13
N ALA A 26 6.85 9.18 0.52
CA ALA A 26 7.27 10.55 0.24
C ALA A 26 7.64 11.33 1.51
N LYS A 27 6.94 11.05 2.62
CA LYS A 27 7.24 11.68 3.91
C LYS A 27 8.52 11.11 4.53
N ILE A 28 8.75 9.80 4.42
CA ILE A 28 9.96 9.16 4.92
C ILE A 28 11.20 9.63 4.16
N ASN A 29 11.16 9.65 2.83
CA ASN A 29 12.24 10.22 2.01
C ASN A 29 12.51 11.71 2.30
N ARG A 30 11.53 12.45 2.83
CA ARG A 30 11.73 13.85 3.25
C ARG A 30 12.35 13.96 4.64
N ASP A 31 11.99 13.05 5.54
CA ASP A 31 12.39 13.11 6.94
C ASP A 31 13.75 12.40 7.17
N ASP A 32 14.10 11.41 6.35
CA ASP A 32 15.36 10.66 6.40
C ASP A 32 15.78 10.20 4.99
N PRO A 33 16.44 11.08 4.21
CA PRO A 33 16.91 10.74 2.87
C PRO A 33 18.13 9.80 2.86
N ASP A 34 18.85 9.67 3.98
CA ASP A 34 20.09 8.88 4.06
C ASP A 34 19.79 7.38 4.25
N ASN A 35 18.71 7.03 4.97
CA ASN A 35 18.24 5.65 5.09
C ASN A 35 17.25 5.24 3.98
N PHE A 36 16.72 6.20 3.23
CA PHE A 36 15.71 5.94 2.18
C PHE A 36 15.99 6.75 0.92
N ASP A 37 17.12 6.48 0.26
CA ASP A 37 17.40 7.06 -1.06
C ASP A 37 16.62 6.32 -2.15
N LEU A 38 15.52 6.91 -2.57
CA LEU A 38 14.72 6.40 -3.68
C LEU A 38 15.40 6.58 -5.05
N GLY A 39 16.63 7.10 -5.12
CA GLY A 39 17.40 7.33 -6.36
C GLY A 39 16.72 8.26 -7.37
N THR A 40 15.64 8.94 -6.96
CA THR A 40 14.68 9.61 -7.85
C THR A 40 14.35 11.04 -7.41
N ASN A 41 15.25 11.72 -6.68
CA ASN A 41 15.04 13.10 -6.21
C ASN A 41 13.67 13.29 -5.50
N GLY A 42 13.25 12.31 -4.69
CA GLY A 42 11.98 12.32 -3.98
C GLY A 42 10.72 12.13 -4.83
N LYS A 43 10.85 11.76 -6.11
CA LYS A 43 9.73 11.43 -6.99
C LYS A 43 9.61 9.93 -7.17
N LEU A 44 8.67 9.31 -6.44
CA LEU A 44 8.30 7.91 -6.66
C LEU A 44 7.70 7.71 -8.06
N PRO A 45 8.39 7.02 -8.98
CA PRO A 45 7.79 6.68 -10.27
C PRO A 45 6.60 5.73 -10.06
N PHE A 46 5.64 5.73 -10.98
CA PHE A 46 4.62 4.68 -11.00
C PHE A 46 5.24 3.45 -11.67
N GLY A 47 5.23 2.30 -10.99
CA GLY A 47 5.74 1.07 -11.58
C GLY A 47 5.93 -0.07 -10.59
N ILE A 48 6.24 -1.25 -11.15
CA ILE A 48 6.41 -2.50 -10.41
C ILE A 48 7.54 -2.39 -9.38
N ALA A 49 8.67 -1.78 -9.74
CA ALA A 49 9.80 -1.58 -8.83
C ALA A 49 9.42 -0.75 -7.59
N THR A 50 8.67 0.33 -7.77
CA THR A 50 8.15 1.15 -6.66
C THR A 50 7.15 0.39 -5.80
N SER A 51 6.42 -0.53 -6.41
CA SER A 51 5.44 -1.38 -5.72
C SER A 51 6.12 -2.39 -4.81
N PHE A 52 7.21 -2.98 -5.28
CA PHE A 52 8.05 -3.87 -4.48
C PHE A 52 8.79 -3.12 -3.38
N ALA A 53 9.34 -1.93 -3.65
CA ALA A 53 9.98 -1.11 -2.63
C ALA A 53 8.99 -0.67 -1.54
N ILE A 54 7.77 -0.28 -1.93
CA ILE A 54 6.69 0.01 -0.99
C ILE A 54 6.35 -1.25 -0.17
N TRP A 55 6.23 -2.41 -0.81
CA TRP A 55 5.89 -3.65 -0.12
C TRP A 55 6.96 -4.04 0.88
N ASP A 56 8.24 -4.05 0.45
CA ASP A 56 9.38 -4.36 1.29
C ASP A 56 9.41 -3.46 2.53
N MET A 57 9.27 -2.15 2.34
CA MET A 57 9.20 -1.19 3.44
C MET A 57 7.99 -1.39 4.37
N VAL A 58 6.81 -1.67 3.80
CA VAL A 58 5.61 -1.93 4.60
C VAL A 58 5.83 -3.14 5.50
N TRP A 59 6.62 -4.12 5.10
CA TRP A 59 6.90 -5.30 5.89
C TRP A 59 8.23 -5.27 6.64
N ASP A 60 9.07 -4.27 6.37
CA ASP A 60 10.35 -4.06 7.04
C ASP A 60 10.12 -3.75 8.53
N THR A 61 10.64 -4.63 9.38
CA THR A 61 10.57 -4.53 10.84
C THR A 61 11.69 -3.70 11.44
N ASP A 62 12.74 -3.43 10.66
CA ASP A 62 13.95 -2.73 11.11
C ASP A 62 13.86 -1.20 10.91
N LEU A 63 12.76 -0.71 10.36
CA LEU A 63 12.46 0.71 10.31
C LEU A 63 12.52 1.31 11.73
N PRO A 64 13.35 2.35 11.99
CA PRO A 64 13.53 2.93 13.30
C PRO A 64 12.23 3.59 13.80
N GLY A 65 11.38 2.80 14.46
CA GLY A 65 10.03 3.20 14.87
C GLY A 65 9.97 4.32 15.92
N THR A 66 11.12 4.71 16.47
CA THR A 66 11.30 5.78 17.46
C THR A 66 11.67 7.13 16.87
N GLU A 67 12.20 7.20 15.65
CA GLU A 67 12.65 8.47 15.03
C GLU A 67 11.64 9.05 14.03
N PHE A 68 10.72 8.23 13.52
CA PHE A 68 9.68 8.71 12.62
C PHE A 68 8.56 9.46 13.36
N GLY A 69 8.15 10.59 12.79
CA GLY A 69 7.01 11.35 13.28
C GLY A 69 5.71 10.53 13.29
N ASN A 70 4.77 10.87 14.19
CA ASN A 70 3.48 10.18 14.37
C ASN A 70 2.69 9.92 13.08
N PHE A 71 2.84 10.80 12.08
CA PHE A 71 2.22 10.63 10.75
C PHE A 71 2.71 9.36 10.04
N VAL A 72 4.02 9.19 9.95
CA VAL A 72 4.65 8.04 9.28
C VAL A 72 4.28 6.75 9.99
N ARG A 73 4.33 6.73 11.32
CA ARG A 73 4.01 5.54 12.12
C ARG A 73 2.56 5.08 11.93
N ARG A 74 1.61 6.03 11.97
CA ARG A 74 0.18 5.75 11.73
C ARG A 74 -0.08 5.36 10.27
N GLY A 75 0.63 5.99 9.34
CA GLY A 75 0.54 5.67 7.91
C GLY A 75 1.02 4.26 7.60
N LEU A 76 2.21 3.87 8.07
CA LEU A 76 2.73 2.51 7.92
C LEU A 76 1.78 1.48 8.54
N TYR A 77 1.27 1.75 9.75
CA TYR A 77 0.27 0.88 10.38
C TYR A 77 -0.99 0.73 9.52
N ALA A 78 -1.56 1.82 9.02
CA ALA A 78 -2.74 1.79 8.15
C ALA A 78 -2.48 1.02 6.85
N VAL A 79 -1.31 1.19 6.25
CA VAL A 79 -0.91 0.47 5.02
C VAL A 79 -0.74 -1.03 5.29
N ARG A 80 -0.12 -1.42 6.41
CA ARG A 80 -0.02 -2.84 6.85
C ARG A 80 -1.39 -3.46 7.07
N VAL A 81 -2.29 -2.75 7.74
CA VAL A 81 -3.67 -3.22 7.96
C VAL A 81 -4.42 -3.37 6.64
N LEU A 82 -4.31 -2.40 5.73
CA LEU A 82 -4.93 -2.49 4.40
C LEU A 82 -4.38 -3.66 3.56
N ALA A 83 -3.08 -3.93 3.63
CA ALA A 83 -2.46 -5.08 2.97
C ALA A 83 -2.92 -6.41 3.59
N GLY A 84 -2.94 -6.51 4.92
CA GLY A 84 -3.37 -7.71 5.64
C GLY A 84 -4.85 -8.02 5.46
N LEU A 85 -5.71 -6.99 5.36
CA LEU A 85 -7.14 -7.14 5.11
C LEU A 85 -7.47 -7.43 3.63
N TYR A 86 -6.57 -7.09 2.70
CA TYR A 86 -6.82 -7.27 1.27
C TYR A 86 -7.04 -8.75 0.91
N ILE A 87 -6.19 -9.65 1.39
CA ILE A 87 -6.27 -11.09 1.06
C ILE A 87 -7.62 -11.70 1.48
N PRO A 88 -8.05 -11.62 2.76
CA PRO A 88 -9.35 -12.18 3.17
C PRO A 88 -10.54 -11.46 2.53
N ALA A 89 -10.46 -10.14 2.30
CA ALA A 89 -11.52 -9.40 1.62
C ALA A 89 -11.64 -9.83 0.15
N ALA A 90 -10.51 -10.02 -0.56
CA ALA A 90 -10.50 -10.47 -1.94
C ALA A 90 -11.05 -11.89 -2.10
N ILE A 91 -10.66 -12.81 -1.21
CA ILE A 91 -11.21 -14.17 -1.19
C ILE A 91 -12.72 -14.13 -0.96
N THR A 92 -13.18 -13.37 0.04
CA THR A 92 -14.61 -13.24 0.34
C THR A 92 -15.39 -12.65 -0.82
N LEU A 93 -14.87 -11.59 -1.46
CA LEU A 93 -15.47 -10.96 -2.62
C LEU A 93 -15.58 -11.94 -3.79
N LEU A 94 -14.53 -12.71 -4.09
CA LEU A 94 -14.53 -13.72 -5.16
C LEU A 94 -15.51 -14.87 -4.90
N CYS A 95 -15.69 -15.27 -3.63
CA CYS A 95 -16.69 -16.28 -3.24
C CYS A 95 -18.13 -15.76 -3.32
N CYS A 96 -18.35 -14.45 -3.23
CA CYS A 96 -19.67 -13.82 -3.29
C CYS A 96 -20.03 -13.26 -4.68
N VAL A 97 -19.16 -13.45 -5.68
CA VAL A 97 -19.43 -13.08 -7.07
C VAL A 97 -20.34 -14.12 -7.70
N ASP A 98 -21.39 -13.65 -8.37
CA ASP A 98 -22.18 -14.45 -9.29
C ASP A 98 -21.39 -14.57 -10.60
N TRP A 99 -20.72 -15.72 -10.78
CA TRP A 99 -19.84 -15.97 -11.93
C TRP A 99 -20.60 -16.16 -13.25
N ASP A 100 -21.90 -16.48 -13.17
CA ASP A 100 -22.77 -16.72 -14.33
C ASP A 100 -23.47 -15.44 -14.84
N ALA A 101 -23.17 -14.27 -14.28
CA ALA A 101 -23.82 -12.99 -14.61
C ALA A 101 -23.09 -12.16 -15.70
N THR A 102 -22.24 -12.79 -16.52
CA THR A 102 -21.56 -12.13 -17.67
C THR A 102 -22.44 -12.02 -18.89
#